data_AF-A0A2V9WXV8-F1
#
_entry.id   AF-A0A2V9WXV8-F1
#
_cell.length_a   1.000
_cell.length_b   1.000
_cell.length_c   1.000
_cell.angle_alpha   90.00
_cell.angle_beta   90.00
_cell.angle_gamma   90.00
#
_symmetry.space_group_name_H-M   'P 1'
#
loop_
_entity.id
_entity.type
_entity.pdbx_description
1 polymer ?
#
loop_
_entity_poly.entity_id
_entity_poly.type
_entity_poly.pdbx_seq_one_letter_code
_entity_poly.pdbx_strand_id
1 'polypeptide(L)'
;MGGTLRNYEAIKAGAGSEAARRGQRLMIGPWYHGPFNGKTGDVDFGPESRIEESDDLILRWYDYLLKGIPNGMEKEKPVKIFVMGKNVWRDEDDWPLARAKSTRFYLHSGGKANTSTGDGALNTTAPRPEASDVFTYDPADPVPTRGGGLCCDNEHLA
;
A
#
# COMPACT_ATOMS: atom_id res chain seq x y z
N MET A 1 -0.04 1.26 6.72
CA MET A 1 0.51 1.99 5.55
C MET A 1 0.18 3.50 5.51
N GLY A 2 -1.03 3.95 5.86
CA GLY A 2 -1.44 5.35 5.64
C GLY A 2 -0.57 6.44 6.31
N GLY A 3 0.10 6.13 7.43
CA GLY A 3 1.04 7.05 8.07
C GLY A 3 2.28 7.36 7.21
N THR A 4 2.93 6.32 6.67
CA THR A 4 4.15 6.44 5.86
C THR A 4 3.93 7.27 4.60
N LEU A 5 2.84 7.02 3.86
CA LEU A 5 2.54 7.74 2.62
C LEU A 5 2.24 9.22 2.88
N ARG A 6 1.42 9.52 3.90
CA ARG A 6 1.17 10.91 4.31
C ARG A 6 2.43 11.62 4.77
N ASN A 7 3.35 10.92 5.45
CA ASN A 7 4.62 11.49 5.86
C ASN A 7 5.48 11.87 4.65
N TYR A 8 5.62 10.97 3.67
CA TYR A 8 6.35 11.24 2.43
C TYR A 8 5.78 12.47 1.70
N GLU A 9 4.46 12.52 1.52
CA GLU A 9 3.77 13.64 0.88
C GLU A 9 3.96 14.96 1.66
N ALA A 10 3.84 14.93 2.99
CA ALA A 10 3.99 16.11 3.84
C ALA A 10 5.42 16.64 3.88
N ILE A 11 6.44 15.78 3.98
CA ILE A 11 7.85 16.19 3.97
C ILE A 11 8.20 16.77 2.59
N LYS A 12 7.78 16.13 1.50
CA LYS A 12 8.00 16.64 0.14
C LYS A 12 7.38 18.03 -0.06
N ALA A 13 6.18 18.26 0.48
CA ALA A 13 5.49 19.54 0.37
C ALA A 13 6.03 20.63 1.31
N GLY A 14 6.47 20.27 2.52
CA GLY A 14 6.61 21.22 3.64
C GLY A 14 7.90 21.16 4.45
N ALA A 15 8.88 20.31 4.12
CA ALA A 15 10.13 20.26 4.89
C ALA A 15 10.91 21.57 4.82
N GLY A 16 11.70 21.88 5.86
CA GLY A 16 12.37 23.18 6.01
C GLY A 16 13.46 23.50 4.99
N SER A 17 14.00 22.51 4.26
CA SER A 17 15.03 22.71 3.24
C SER A 17 14.65 22.06 1.91
N GLU A 18 15.18 22.60 0.80
CA GLU A 18 14.98 21.99 -0.52
C GLU A 18 15.58 20.59 -0.61
N ALA A 19 16.74 20.38 0.02
CA ALA A 19 17.37 19.07 0.14
C ALA A 19 16.44 18.07 0.85
N ALA A 20 15.77 18.46 1.94
CA ALA A 20 14.82 17.59 2.62
C ALA A 20 13.57 17.33 1.77
N ARG A 21 13.04 18.33 1.05
CA ARG A 21 11.87 18.18 0.18
C ARG A 21 12.13 17.27 -1.02
N ARG A 22 13.33 17.33 -1.61
CA ARG A 22 13.70 16.60 -2.84
C ARG A 22 14.48 15.30 -2.59
N GLY A 23 15.09 15.16 -1.42
CA GLY A 23 15.93 14.01 -1.06
C GLY A 23 15.16 12.83 -0.46
N GLN A 24 13.83 12.86 -0.44
CA GLN A 24 13.02 11.76 0.10
C GLN A 24 13.06 10.54 -0.81
N ARG A 25 13.17 9.35 -0.20
CA ARG A 25 13.02 8.05 -0.87
C ARG A 25 11.87 7.28 -0.24
N LEU A 26 11.13 6.51 -1.04
CA LEU A 26 9.98 5.72 -0.61
C LEU A 26 10.04 4.32 -1.21
N MET A 27 9.89 3.30 -0.37
CA MET A 27 9.77 1.91 -0.78
C MET A 27 8.47 1.32 -0.25
N ILE A 28 7.73 0.63 -1.12
CA ILE A 28 6.46 -0.02 -0.78
C ILE A 28 6.51 -1.47 -1.26
N GLY A 29 6.68 -2.41 -0.33
CA GLY A 29 6.58 -3.84 -0.61
C GLY A 29 5.22 -4.42 -0.19
N PRO A 30 4.94 -5.69 -0.54
CA PRO A 30 3.67 -6.35 -0.26
C PRO A 30 3.63 -6.97 1.16
N TRP A 31 4.22 -6.27 2.12
CA TRP A 31 4.40 -6.76 3.48
C TRP A 31 3.34 -6.18 4.42
N TYR A 32 3.03 -6.93 5.47
CA TYR A 32 2.42 -6.39 6.68
C TYR A 32 3.51 -5.76 7.56
N HIS A 33 3.26 -5.56 8.87
CA HIS A 33 4.24 -4.88 9.72
C HIS A 33 5.63 -5.57 9.74
N GLY A 34 5.67 -6.89 9.66
CA GLY A 34 6.90 -7.68 9.54
C GLY A 34 6.63 -9.16 9.84
N PRO A 35 7.36 -10.10 9.20
CA PRO A 35 8.63 -9.91 8.50
C PRO A 35 8.48 -9.60 6.99
N PHE A 36 9.55 -9.09 6.36
CA PHE A 36 9.62 -8.78 4.93
C PHE A 36 9.94 -10.02 4.06
N ASN A 37 9.35 -11.17 4.40
CA ASN A 37 9.69 -12.48 3.84
C ASN A 37 8.90 -12.86 2.57
N GLY A 38 8.12 -11.92 2.04
CA GLY A 38 7.39 -12.06 0.79
C GLY A 38 6.08 -12.86 0.86
N LYS A 39 5.69 -13.33 2.05
CA LYS A 39 4.39 -13.98 2.27
C LYS A 39 3.55 -13.16 3.23
N THR A 40 2.30 -12.87 2.85
CA THR A 40 1.33 -12.20 3.71
C THR A 40 0.03 -12.99 3.69
N GLY A 41 -0.33 -13.58 4.83
CA GLY A 41 -1.47 -14.49 4.92
C GLY A 41 -1.32 -15.69 4.00
N ASP A 42 -2.37 -15.97 3.24
CA ASP A 42 -2.41 -17.07 2.27
C ASP A 42 -1.69 -16.76 0.95
N VAL A 43 -1.20 -15.53 0.76
CA VAL A 43 -0.59 -15.09 -0.51
C VAL A 43 0.94 -15.07 -0.40
N ASP A 44 1.59 -15.79 -1.32
CA ASP A 44 3.04 -15.74 -1.56
C ASP A 44 3.32 -14.83 -2.77
N PHE A 45 4.08 -13.76 -2.55
CA PHE A 45 4.47 -12.80 -3.59
C PHE A 45 5.78 -13.16 -4.29
N GLY A 46 6.38 -14.30 -3.93
CA GLY A 46 7.60 -14.82 -4.50
C GLY A 46 8.87 -14.25 -3.88
N PRO A 47 10.04 -14.86 -4.15
CA PRO A 47 11.32 -14.48 -3.56
C PRO A 47 11.73 -13.04 -3.91
N GLU A 48 11.35 -12.54 -5.08
CA GLU A 48 11.63 -11.16 -5.51
C GLU A 48 11.00 -10.10 -4.60
N SER A 49 9.94 -10.44 -3.88
CA SER A 49 9.28 -9.52 -2.94
C SER A 49 9.99 -9.43 -1.58
N ARG A 50 11.01 -10.27 -1.33
CA ARG A 50 11.73 -10.30 -0.06
C ARG A 50 12.71 -9.15 0.02
N ILE A 51 12.89 -8.63 1.23
CA ILE A 51 14.06 -7.83 1.57
C ILE A 51 14.71 -8.52 2.76
N GLU A 52 15.72 -9.32 2.46
CA GLU A 52 16.47 -10.09 3.45
C GLU A 52 17.50 -9.20 4.18
N GLU A 53 18.00 -8.16 3.51
CA GLU A 53 19.02 -7.23 4.03
C GLU A 53 18.50 -5.78 4.02
N SER A 54 17.46 -5.48 4.81
CA SER A 54 16.94 -4.09 4.89
C SER A 54 17.98 -3.12 5.43
N ASP A 55 18.89 -3.61 6.27
CA ASP A 55 19.95 -2.82 6.88
C ASP A 55 20.98 -2.37 5.82
N ASP A 56 21.35 -3.22 4.87
CA ASP A 56 22.25 -2.86 3.77
C ASP A 56 21.68 -1.73 2.90
N LEU A 57 20.38 -1.76 2.63
CA LEU A 57 19.72 -0.69 1.89
C LEU A 57 19.74 0.63 2.67
N ILE A 58 19.45 0.59 3.96
CA ILE A 58 19.48 1.77 4.84
C ILE A 58 20.90 2.32 4.96
N LEU A 59 21.91 1.45 5.13
CA LEU A 59 23.31 1.83 5.21
C LEU A 59 23.81 2.44 3.90
N ARG A 60 23.45 1.85 2.75
CA ARG A 60 23.74 2.43 1.42
C ARG A 60 23.11 3.82 1.27
N TRP A 61 21.90 4.02 1.78
CA TRP A 61 21.26 5.33 1.78
C TRP A 61 22.01 6.34 2.67
N TYR A 62 22.44 5.94 3.87
CA TYR A 62 23.22 6.79 4.77
C TYR A 62 24.62 7.11 4.25
N ASP A 63 25.30 6.16 3.62
CA ASP A 63 26.59 6.41 2.98
C ASP A 63 26.48 7.48 1.89
N TYR A 64 25.40 7.44 1.11
CA TYR A 64 25.12 8.50 0.14
C TYR A 64 24.78 9.84 0.83
N LEU A 65 23.80 9.83 1.74
CA LEU A 65 23.23 11.06 2.31
C LEU A 65 24.16 11.76 3.31
N LEU A 66 24.78 10.99 4.20
CA LEU A 66 25.55 11.51 5.33
C LEU A 66 27.05 11.58 5.05
N LYS A 67 27.58 10.65 4.25
CA LYS A 67 29.01 10.60 3.91
C LYS A 67 29.33 11.12 2.51
N GLY A 68 28.32 11.38 1.67
CA GLY A 68 28.51 11.85 0.30
C GLY A 68 29.18 10.82 -0.62
N ILE A 69 29.11 9.53 -0.28
CA ILE A 69 29.75 8.46 -1.06
C ILE A 69 28.93 8.22 -2.35
N PRO A 70 29.52 8.35 -3.55
CA PRO A 70 28.83 8.08 -4.80
C PRO A 70 28.65 6.56 -4.97
N ASN A 71 27.47 6.05 -4.62
CA ASN A 71 27.14 4.62 -4.67
C ASN A 71 25.98 4.29 -5.63
N GLY A 72 25.58 5.25 -6.47
CA GLY A 72 24.53 5.08 -7.47
C GLY A 72 23.13 5.46 -6.98
N MET A 73 22.95 5.74 -5.69
CA MET A 73 21.69 6.22 -5.12
C MET A 73 21.15 7.48 -5.84
N GLU A 74 22.03 8.33 -6.36
CA GLU A 74 21.68 9.54 -7.12
C GLU A 74 21.04 9.24 -8.48
N LYS A 75 21.23 8.04 -9.02
CA LYS A 75 20.70 7.60 -10.33
C LYS A 75 19.37 6.87 -10.21
N GLU A 76 19.01 6.46 -8.99
CA GLU A 76 17.78 5.72 -8.71
C GLU A 76 16.57 6.66 -8.60
N LYS A 77 15.41 6.17 -9.03
CA LYS A 77 14.15 6.90 -8.86
C LYS A 77 13.75 6.97 -7.37
N PRO A 78 13.07 8.05 -6.94
CA PRO A 78 12.77 8.26 -5.53
C PRO A 78 11.73 7.32 -4.95
N VAL A 79 10.91 6.68 -5.78
CA VAL A 79 9.86 5.78 -5.32
C VAL A 79 10.05 4.40 -5.95
N LYS A 80 9.99 3.36 -5.14
CA LYS A 80 10.03 1.95 -5.58
C LYS A 80 8.84 1.19 -5.00
N ILE A 81 8.02 0.61 -5.86
CA ILE A 81 6.81 -0.10 -5.46
C ILE A 81 6.80 -1.53 -5.97
N PHE A 82 6.28 -2.45 -5.18
CA PHE A 82 6.00 -3.80 -5.61
C PHE A 82 4.57 -3.89 -6.14
N VAL A 83 4.41 -4.19 -7.43
CA VAL A 83 3.11 -4.26 -8.08
C VAL A 83 2.53 -5.67 -7.89
N MET A 84 1.71 -5.83 -6.85
CA MET A 84 0.99 -7.08 -6.58
C MET A 84 0.13 -7.53 -7.78
N GLY A 85 -0.10 -8.84 -7.90
CA GLY A 85 -0.78 -9.47 -9.02
C GLY A 85 0.14 -9.71 -10.22
N LYS A 86 1.04 -8.77 -10.54
CA LYS A 86 2.17 -9.00 -11.46
C LYS A 86 3.42 -9.52 -10.75
N ASN A 87 3.54 -9.24 -9.45
CA ASN A 87 4.66 -9.59 -8.59
C ASN A 87 6.02 -9.09 -9.11
N VAL A 88 6.08 -7.80 -9.45
CA VAL A 88 7.30 -7.16 -9.95
C VAL A 88 7.56 -5.82 -9.26
N TRP A 89 8.84 -5.52 -9.02
CA TRP A 89 9.28 -4.19 -8.61
C TRP A 89 9.19 -3.19 -9.77
N ARG A 90 8.77 -1.97 -9.45
CA ARG A 90 8.70 -0.86 -10.41
C ARG A 90 9.18 0.42 -9.78
N ASP A 91 10.09 1.09 -10.47
CA ASP A 91 10.63 2.38 -10.10
C ASP A 91 9.75 3.52 -10.65
N GLU A 92 9.52 4.54 -9.82
CA GLU A 92 8.54 5.61 -10.05
C GLU A 92 9.14 6.97 -9.68
N ASP A 93 8.80 7.99 -10.46
CA ASP A 93 9.34 9.34 -10.26
C ASP A 93 8.71 10.06 -9.08
N ASP A 94 7.52 9.65 -8.65
CA ASP A 94 6.83 10.26 -7.52
C ASP A 94 5.70 9.40 -6.94
N TRP A 95 5.26 9.76 -5.74
CA TRP A 95 4.02 9.30 -5.10
C TRP A 95 3.15 10.50 -4.67
N PRO A 96 1.82 10.48 -4.93
CA PRO A 96 1.08 9.50 -5.75
C PRO A 96 1.53 9.49 -7.22
N LEU A 97 1.25 8.40 -7.94
CA LEU A 97 1.67 8.29 -9.35
C LEU A 97 1.00 9.37 -10.20
N ALA A 98 1.77 10.21 -10.89
CA ALA A 98 1.25 11.32 -11.71
C ALA A 98 0.25 10.87 -12.80
N ARG A 99 0.39 9.64 -13.29
CA ARG A 99 -0.50 9.03 -14.30
C ARG A 99 -1.73 8.34 -13.71
N ALA A 100 -1.88 8.30 -12.39
CA ALA A 100 -3.04 7.69 -11.76
C ALA A 100 -4.30 8.48 -12.09
N LYS A 101 -5.36 7.77 -12.47
CA LYS A 101 -6.68 8.36 -12.73
C LYS A 101 -7.64 7.89 -11.66
N SER A 102 -8.04 8.80 -10.78
CA SER A 102 -9.09 8.53 -9.80
C SER A 102 -10.39 8.20 -10.54
N THR A 103 -10.81 6.94 -10.45
CA THR A 103 -11.99 6.41 -11.14
C THR A 103 -13.01 6.02 -10.09
N ARG A 104 -14.21 6.60 -10.17
CA ARG A 104 -15.31 6.22 -9.27
C ARG A 104 -15.89 4.89 -9.72
N PHE A 105 -15.93 3.94 -8.79
CA PHE A 105 -16.75 2.74 -8.89
C PHE A 105 -17.89 2.89 -7.90
N TYR A 106 -19.11 2.78 -8.39
CA TYR A 106 -20.34 2.91 -7.64
C TYR A 106 -20.89 1.55 -7.27
N LEU A 107 -21.55 1.48 -6.11
CA LEU A 107 -22.27 0.31 -5.63
C LEU A 107 -23.63 0.24 -6.34
N HIS A 108 -23.99 -0.96 -6.79
CA HIS A 108 -25.30 -1.30 -7.34
C HIS A 108 -25.84 -2.54 -6.64
N SER A 109 -27.16 -2.58 -6.44
CA SER A 109 -27.85 -3.71 -5.80
C SER A 109 -29.35 -3.70 -6.10
N GLY A 110 -29.95 -4.88 -6.13
CA GLY A 110 -31.40 -5.07 -6.09
C GLY A 110 -31.97 -5.08 -4.66
N GLY A 111 -31.18 -4.67 -3.67
CA GLY A 111 -31.49 -4.73 -2.23
C GLY A 111 -31.11 -6.06 -1.60
N LYS A 112 -30.23 -6.85 -2.23
CA LYS A 112 -29.79 -8.17 -1.77
C LYS A 112 -28.28 -8.34 -1.90
N ALA A 113 -27.48 -7.29 -1.70
CA ALA A 113 -26.03 -7.37 -1.75
C ALA A 113 -25.41 -8.04 -0.52
N ASN A 114 -26.22 -8.41 0.49
CA ASN A 114 -25.75 -9.13 1.67
C ASN A 114 -25.18 -10.50 1.27
N THR A 115 -24.04 -10.86 1.88
CA THR A 115 -23.26 -12.09 1.63
C THR A 115 -22.62 -12.16 0.24
N SER A 116 -21.69 -13.10 0.06
CA SER A 116 -20.98 -13.28 -1.22
C SER A 116 -21.85 -13.82 -2.36
N THR A 117 -23.03 -14.35 -2.05
CA THR A 117 -23.99 -14.86 -3.04
C THR A 117 -25.13 -13.88 -3.34
N GLY A 118 -25.02 -12.64 -2.83
CA GLY A 118 -25.93 -11.55 -3.12
C GLY A 118 -25.85 -11.01 -4.55
N ASP A 119 -26.59 -9.95 -4.83
CA ASP A 119 -26.69 -9.31 -6.16
C ASP A 119 -25.87 -8.02 -6.29
N GLY A 120 -24.99 -7.75 -5.32
CA GLY A 120 -24.15 -6.56 -5.31
C GLY A 120 -23.16 -6.51 -6.47
N ALA A 121 -23.02 -5.33 -7.08
CA ALA A 121 -22.07 -5.10 -8.18
C ALA A 121 -21.33 -3.76 -8.05
N LEU A 122 -20.17 -3.68 -8.69
CA LEU A 122 -19.40 -2.44 -8.86
C LEU A 122 -19.39 -2.03 -10.33
N ASN A 123 -19.72 -0.76 -10.61
CA ASN A 123 -19.73 -0.21 -11.97
C ASN A 123 -19.20 1.23 -12.00
N THR A 124 -18.69 1.70 -13.13
CA THR A 124 -18.28 3.11 -13.33
C THR A 124 -19.44 4.04 -13.68
N THR A 125 -20.62 3.49 -13.97
CA THR A 125 -21.86 4.23 -14.18
C THR A 125 -22.46 4.63 -12.84
N ALA A 126 -22.91 5.88 -12.69
CA ALA A 126 -23.57 6.31 -11.45
C ALA A 126 -24.93 5.60 -11.27
N PRO A 127 -25.31 5.28 -10.02
CA PRO A 127 -26.56 4.58 -9.74
C PRO A 127 -27.78 5.46 -10.03
N ARG A 128 -28.87 4.81 -10.40
CA ARG A 128 -30.22 5.40 -10.43
C ARG A 128 -30.90 5.12 -9.08
N PRO A 129 -32.17 5.54 -8.87
CA PRO A 129 -32.92 5.01 -7.74
C PRO A 129 -32.94 3.48 -7.79
N GLU A 130 -32.27 2.88 -6.82
CA GLU A 130 -32.10 1.44 -6.63
C GLU A 130 -32.50 1.11 -5.18
N ALA A 131 -32.78 -0.17 -4.90
CA ALA A 131 -33.13 -0.58 -3.55
C ALA A 131 -31.94 -0.45 -2.61
N SER A 132 -32.20 -0.15 -1.34
CA SER A 132 -31.15 -0.08 -0.31
C SER A 132 -30.88 -1.46 0.27
N ASP A 133 -29.61 -1.78 0.49
CA ASP A 133 -29.20 -2.92 1.30
C ASP A 133 -29.23 -2.57 2.80
N VAL A 134 -29.66 -3.52 3.63
CA VAL A 134 -29.79 -3.34 5.08
C VAL A 134 -29.08 -4.48 5.79
N PHE A 135 -28.37 -4.15 6.87
CA PHE A 135 -27.77 -5.14 7.76
C PHE A 135 -27.93 -4.69 9.21
N THR A 136 -27.85 -5.64 10.12
CA THR A 136 -27.78 -5.38 11.56
C THR A 136 -26.34 -5.53 12.02
N TYR A 137 -25.87 -4.58 12.82
CA TYR A 137 -24.58 -4.67 13.49
C TYR A 137 -24.81 -4.91 14.97
N ASP A 138 -24.26 -6.02 15.48
CA ASP A 138 -24.22 -6.33 16.90
C ASP A 138 -22.78 -6.19 17.41
N PRO A 139 -22.49 -5.24 18.33
CA PRO A 139 -21.16 -5.14 18.95
C PRO A 139 -20.71 -6.40 19.71
N ALA A 140 -21.65 -7.24 20.16
CA ALA A 140 -21.33 -8.52 20.80
C ALA A 140 -20.94 -9.62 19.79
N ASP A 141 -21.20 -9.43 18.50
CA ASP A 141 -20.81 -10.32 17.40
C ASP A 141 -20.19 -9.51 16.24
N PRO A 142 -18.97 -8.96 16.42
CA PRO A 142 -18.32 -8.18 15.39
C PRO A 142 -17.78 -9.07 14.27
N VAL A 143 -17.68 -8.51 13.05
CA VAL A 143 -16.97 -9.18 11.95
C VAL A 143 -15.50 -9.39 12.35
N PRO A 144 -14.97 -10.63 12.30
CA PRO A 144 -13.61 -10.90 12.71
C PRO A 144 -12.61 -10.26 11.74
N THR A 145 -11.51 -9.76 12.30
CA THR A 145 -10.39 -9.27 11.49
C THR A 145 -9.74 -10.42 10.73
N ARG A 146 -9.51 -10.25 9.43
CA ARG A 146 -8.83 -11.20 8.53
C ARG A 146 -7.89 -10.40 7.63
N GLY A 147 -6.60 -10.50 7.90
CA GLY A 147 -5.53 -9.78 7.22
C GLY A 147 -5.53 -8.27 7.44
N GLY A 148 -4.99 -7.54 6.45
CA GLY A 148 -4.90 -6.08 6.47
C GLY A 148 -3.63 -5.54 7.15
N GLY A 149 -3.73 -4.36 7.76
CA GLY A 149 -2.61 -3.62 8.34
C GLY A 149 -2.20 -4.09 9.74
N LEU A 150 -2.12 -5.41 9.95
CA LEU A 150 -1.82 -6.01 11.25
C LEU A 150 -0.33 -5.86 11.62
N CYS A 151 -0.06 -5.68 12.91
CA CYS A 151 1.26 -5.92 13.49
C CYS A 151 1.18 -7.16 14.33
N CYS A 152 2.10 -8.09 14.06
CA CYS A 152 2.56 -9.00 15.09
C CYS A 152 1.44 -9.94 15.61
N ASP A 153 0.47 -10.22 14.73
CA ASP A 153 -0.75 -10.98 15.01
C ASP A 153 -0.90 -12.07 13.95
N ASN A 154 -0.41 -13.27 14.27
CA ASN A 154 -0.46 -14.40 13.36
C ASN A 154 -1.83 -15.08 13.31
N GLU A 155 -2.69 -14.85 14.31
CA GLU A 155 -4.01 -15.50 14.38
C GLU A 155 -4.96 -14.95 13.32
N HIS A 156 -4.80 -13.67 12.98
CA HIS A 156 -5.67 -12.99 12.03
C HIS A 156 -5.01 -12.78 10.65
N LEU A 157 -3.84 -13.36 10.36
CA LEU A 157 -3.19 -13.20 9.05
C LEU A 157 -3.87 -14.00 7.92
N ALA A 158 -4.70 -14.99 8.23
CA ALA A 158 -5.44 -15.80 7.27
C ALA A 158 -6.76 -15.14 6.85
#